data_AF-A0A158DP83-F1
#
_entry.id   AF-A0A158DP83-F1
#
_cell.length_a   1.000
_cell.length_b   1.000
_cell.length_c   1.000
_cell.angle_alpha   90.00
_cell.angle_beta   90.00
_cell.angle_gamma   90.00
#
_symmetry.space_group_name_H-M   'P 1'
#
loop_
_entity.id
_entity.type
_entity.pdbx_description
1 polymer ?
#
loop_
_entity_poly.entity_id
_entity_poly.type
_entity_poly.pdbx_seq_one_letter_code
_entity_poly.pdbx_strand_id
1 'polypeptide(L)'
;MMHTCSLFLGILHSVAAFCTPTPDDDGWKIADYISLASAIFTLLGVLSAFAVAIAVPYFQNKHSAILAEEKERAEVCSFLQAIRAEASVAWKNYSRIRPNFQDVETGTNYIGANFLFSEKSFSIYDNAGVQVGRVSDVGLQESIVETYALAKSLIVTFHINNASIHELNGLRSLPLVSGAMPWERVEQIKQILAKLTSQAVNLKELDAALEKSVTDLLQRIDGYLAQCSRTKICIKA
;
A
#
# COMPACT_ATOMS: atom_id res chain seq x y z
N MET A 1 22.55 -17.22 -16.79
CA MET A 1 21.68 -17.56 -17.95
C MET A 1 22.55 -18.08 -19.11
N MET A 2 23.33 -19.16 -18.87
CA MET A 2 24.44 -19.55 -19.77
C MET A 2 24.70 -21.07 -19.83
N HIS A 3 23.73 -21.92 -19.46
CA HIS A 3 23.90 -23.38 -19.42
C HIS A 3 23.03 -24.19 -20.39
N THR A 4 22.14 -23.56 -21.17
CA THR A 4 21.25 -24.30 -22.09
C THR A 4 21.83 -24.54 -23.48
N CYS A 5 22.95 -23.92 -23.84
CA CYS A 5 23.53 -24.05 -25.18
C CYS A 5 24.31 -25.36 -25.39
N SER A 6 24.76 -26.04 -24.32
CA SER A 6 25.62 -27.22 -24.46
C SER A 6 24.87 -28.54 -24.77
N LEU A 7 23.55 -28.58 -24.61
CA LEU A 7 22.77 -29.81 -24.79
C LEU A 7 22.31 -30.04 -26.25
N PHE A 8 22.22 -29.00 -27.07
CA PHE A 8 21.78 -29.14 -28.46
C PHE A 8 22.86 -29.72 -29.39
N LEU A 9 24.15 -29.57 -29.06
CA LEU A 9 25.24 -30.08 -29.90
C LEU A 9 25.43 -31.61 -29.82
N GLY A 10 25.01 -32.24 -28.73
CA GLY A 10 25.22 -33.68 -28.49
C GLY A 10 24.25 -34.60 -29.24
N ILE A 11 23.03 -34.14 -29.54
CA ILE A 11 22.00 -34.98 -30.17
C ILE A 11 22.24 -35.12 -31.68
N LEU A 12 22.87 -34.14 -32.34
CA LEU A 12 23.14 -34.20 -33.78
C LEU A 12 24.23 -35.22 -34.18
N HIS A 13 25.17 -35.56 -33.29
CA HIS A 13 26.27 -36.48 -33.63
C HIS A 13 25.90 -37.97 -33.53
N SER A 14 24.79 -38.32 -32.87
CA SER A 14 24.47 -39.73 -32.59
C SER A 14 23.69 -40.44 -33.69
N VAL A 15 23.07 -39.71 -34.64
CA VAL A 15 22.24 -40.31 -35.70
C VAL A 15 23.06 -40.67 -36.95
N ALA A 16 24.24 -40.07 -37.14
CA ALA A 16 25.05 -40.31 -38.34
C ALA A 16 25.88 -41.61 -38.29
N ALA A 17 25.96 -42.30 -37.14
CA ALA A 17 26.92 -43.40 -36.94
C ALA A 17 26.38 -44.82 -37.17
N PHE A 18 25.08 -45.04 -37.40
CA PHE A 18 24.50 -46.40 -37.23
C PHE A 18 24.03 -47.14 -38.48
N CYS A 19 24.16 -46.62 -39.71
CA CYS A 19 23.78 -47.38 -40.91
C CYS A 19 24.69 -47.08 -42.11
N THR A 20 25.85 -47.74 -42.20
CA THR A 20 26.55 -47.90 -43.49
C THR A 20 26.25 -49.31 -44.01
N PRO A 21 25.39 -49.46 -45.04
CA PRO A 21 25.15 -50.76 -45.65
C PRO A 21 26.39 -51.22 -46.43
N THR A 22 26.79 -52.48 -46.25
CA THR A 22 27.77 -53.15 -47.12
C THR A 22 27.15 -53.43 -48.49
N PRO A 23 27.85 -53.20 -49.61
CA PRO A 23 27.26 -53.26 -50.94
C PRO A 23 27.11 -54.70 -51.43
N ASP A 24 25.87 -55.11 -51.70
CA ASP A 24 25.49 -56.25 -52.55
C ASP A 24 24.61 -55.70 -53.71
N ASP A 25 24.69 -56.29 -54.91
CA ASP A 25 24.29 -55.67 -56.19
C ASP A 25 22.80 -55.28 -56.35
N ASP A 26 21.90 -55.71 -55.44
CA ASP A 26 20.49 -55.29 -55.40
C ASP A 26 20.17 -54.27 -54.27
N GLY A 27 21.17 -53.91 -53.44
CA GLY A 27 21.01 -53.13 -52.21
C GLY A 27 21.01 -51.60 -52.37
N TRP A 28 21.37 -51.07 -53.54
CA TRP A 28 21.48 -49.62 -53.79
C TRP A 28 20.12 -48.91 -53.71
N LYS A 29 19.04 -49.56 -54.14
CA LYS A 29 17.68 -49.00 -54.02
C LYS A 29 17.24 -48.82 -52.57
N ILE A 30 17.66 -49.72 -51.67
CA ILE A 30 17.26 -49.71 -50.25
C ILE A 30 18.01 -48.60 -49.48
N ALA A 31 19.28 -48.36 -49.82
CA ALA A 31 20.10 -47.31 -49.21
C ALA A 31 19.54 -45.90 -49.46
N ASP A 32 19.04 -45.62 -50.68
CA ASP A 32 18.44 -44.33 -51.02
C ASP A 32 17.15 -44.06 -50.23
N TYR A 33 16.30 -45.07 -50.02
CA TYR A 33 15.09 -44.92 -49.19
C TYR A 33 15.42 -44.64 -47.71
N ILE A 34 16.44 -45.30 -47.16
CA ILE A 34 16.87 -45.09 -45.77
C ILE A 34 17.43 -43.67 -45.59
N SER A 35 18.23 -43.19 -46.54
CA SER A 35 18.78 -41.83 -46.52
C SER A 35 17.69 -40.76 -46.69
N LEU A 36 16.69 -41.00 -47.53
CA LEU A 36 15.55 -40.10 -47.67
C LEU A 36 14.72 -40.06 -46.39
N ALA A 37 14.45 -41.22 -45.80
CA ALA A 37 13.67 -41.32 -44.56
C ALA A 37 14.37 -40.59 -43.40
N SER A 38 15.68 -40.78 -43.22
CA SER A 38 16.43 -40.10 -42.14
C SER A 38 16.44 -38.58 -42.31
N ALA A 39 16.59 -38.08 -43.53
CA ALA A 39 16.52 -36.66 -43.83
C ALA A 39 15.14 -36.05 -43.50
N ILE A 40 14.05 -36.76 -43.81
CA ILE A 40 12.69 -36.34 -43.46
C ILE A 40 12.51 -36.29 -41.93
N PHE A 41 12.99 -37.30 -41.19
CA PHE A 41 12.92 -37.30 -39.74
C PHE A 41 13.74 -36.19 -39.09
N THR A 42 14.94 -35.88 -39.61
CA THR A 42 15.74 -34.75 -39.14
C THR A 42 15.01 -33.43 -39.37
N LEU A 43 14.40 -33.24 -40.54
CA LEU A 43 13.64 -32.03 -40.86
C LEU A 43 12.42 -31.86 -39.93
N LEU A 44 11.67 -32.92 -39.67
CA LEU A 44 10.55 -32.92 -38.70
C LEU A 44 11.03 -32.66 -37.26
N GLY A 45 12.19 -33.21 -36.88
CA GLY A 45 12.81 -32.96 -35.58
C GLY A 45 13.22 -31.50 -35.39
N VAL A 46 13.80 -30.89 -36.43
CA VAL A 46 14.21 -29.47 -36.41
C VAL A 46 12.99 -28.55 -36.37
N LEU A 47 11.97 -28.80 -37.20
CA LEU A 47 10.73 -28.01 -37.19
C LEU A 47 9.99 -28.08 -35.85
N SER A 48 9.91 -29.26 -35.24
CA SER A 48 9.30 -29.41 -33.91
C SER A 48 10.11 -28.72 -32.82
N ALA A 49 11.44 -28.78 -32.87
CA ALA A 49 12.30 -28.05 -31.93
C ALA A 49 12.14 -26.53 -32.04
N PHE A 50 12.04 -25.98 -33.26
CA PHE A 50 11.77 -24.55 -33.47
C PHE A 50 10.39 -24.14 -32.96
N ALA A 51 9.35 -24.94 -33.20
CA ALA A 51 8.01 -24.68 -32.69
C ALA A 51 7.98 -24.64 -31.15
N VAL A 52 8.66 -25.59 -30.49
CA VAL A 52 8.79 -25.62 -29.02
C VAL A 52 9.60 -24.43 -28.51
N ALA A 53 10.71 -24.08 -29.17
CA ALA A 53 11.57 -22.97 -28.76
C ALA A 53 10.87 -21.59 -28.81
N ILE A 54 9.86 -21.42 -29.69
CA ILE A 54 9.05 -20.20 -29.76
C ILE A 54 7.85 -20.28 -28.79
N ALA A 55 7.22 -21.45 -28.68
CA ALA A 55 6.05 -21.64 -27.83
C ALA A 55 6.40 -21.45 -26.34
N VAL A 56 7.50 -22.04 -25.85
CA VAL A 56 7.92 -21.96 -24.45
C VAL A 56 8.06 -20.52 -23.93
N PRO A 57 8.86 -19.63 -24.55
CA PRO A 57 8.99 -18.25 -24.07
C PRO A 57 7.69 -17.46 -24.19
N TYR A 58 6.85 -17.74 -25.20
CA TYR A 58 5.53 -17.12 -25.31
C TYR A 58 4.62 -17.50 -24.14
N PHE A 59 4.52 -18.79 -23.81
CA PHE A 59 3.74 -19.26 -22.67
C PHE A 59 4.32 -18.79 -21.33
N GLN A 60 5.66 -18.79 -21.19
CA GLN A 60 6.33 -18.28 -20.00
C GLN A 60 6.05 -16.78 -19.79
N ASN A 61 6.18 -15.95 -20.83
CA ASN A 61 5.93 -14.52 -20.72
C ASN A 61 4.46 -14.23 -20.32
N LYS A 62 3.51 -14.94 -20.94
CA LYS A 62 2.09 -14.80 -20.59
C LYS A 62 1.82 -15.20 -19.13
N HIS A 63 2.42 -16.29 -18.66
CA HIS A 63 2.24 -16.75 -17.29
C HIS A 63 2.90 -15.81 -16.28
N SER A 64 4.10 -15.29 -16.58
CA SER A 64 4.78 -14.30 -15.75
C SER A 64 4.02 -12.98 -15.64
N ALA A 65 3.36 -12.53 -16.72
CA ALA A 65 2.52 -11.33 -16.69
C ALA A 65 1.31 -11.51 -15.74
N ILE A 66 0.63 -12.65 -15.82
CA ILE A 66 -0.51 -12.97 -14.92
C ILE A 66 -0.05 -13.04 -13.47
N LEU A 67 1.07 -13.74 -13.20
CA LEU A 67 1.62 -13.85 -11.84
C LEU A 67 2.07 -12.49 -11.29
N ALA A 68 2.57 -11.59 -12.14
CA ALA A 68 2.95 -10.24 -11.74
C ALA A 68 1.73 -9.41 -11.33
N GLU A 69 0.64 -9.46 -12.11
CA GLU A 69 -0.62 -8.79 -11.80
C GLU A 69 -1.25 -9.32 -10.50
N GLU A 70 -1.26 -10.65 -10.31
CA GLU A 70 -1.74 -11.27 -9.07
C GLU A 70 -0.92 -10.85 -7.85
N LYS A 71 0.39 -10.79 -8.00
CA LYS A 71 1.30 -10.35 -6.93
C LYS A 71 1.07 -8.88 -6.59
N GLU A 72 0.99 -8.01 -7.60
CA GLU A 72 0.70 -6.59 -7.39
C GLU A 72 -0.63 -6.40 -6.66
N ARG A 73 -1.68 -7.10 -7.09
CA ARG A 73 -2.97 -7.07 -6.41
C ARG A 73 -2.88 -7.55 -4.97
N ALA A 74 -2.18 -8.65 -4.72
CA ALA A 74 -1.98 -9.17 -3.36
C ALA A 74 -1.23 -8.18 -2.46
N GLU A 75 -0.21 -7.50 -3.00
CA GLU A 75 0.52 -6.43 -2.30
C GLU A 75 -0.42 -5.27 -1.93
N VAL A 76 -1.24 -4.79 -2.87
CA VAL A 76 -2.23 -3.73 -2.62
C VAL A 76 -3.25 -4.14 -1.55
N CYS A 77 -3.79 -5.36 -1.62
CA CYS A 77 -4.74 -5.84 -0.61
C CYS A 77 -4.07 -5.96 0.78
N SER A 78 -2.82 -6.42 0.85
CA SER A 78 -2.06 -6.49 2.11
C SER A 78 -1.78 -5.10 2.68
N PHE A 79 -1.46 -4.14 1.82
CA PHE A 79 -1.25 -2.75 2.20
C PHE A 79 -2.54 -2.13 2.77
N LEU A 80 -3.67 -2.26 2.07
CA LEU A 80 -4.95 -1.73 2.53
C LEU A 80 -5.40 -2.37 3.86
N GLN A 81 -5.11 -3.66 4.06
CA GLN A 81 -5.34 -4.32 5.35
C GLN A 81 -4.51 -3.69 6.48
N ALA A 82 -3.27 -3.30 6.21
CA ALA A 82 -2.42 -2.60 7.18
C ALA A 82 -2.94 -1.19 7.47
N ILE A 83 -3.33 -0.42 6.45
CA ILE A 83 -3.95 0.92 6.62
C ILE A 83 -5.23 0.83 7.45
N ARG A 84 -6.10 -0.13 7.16
CA ARG A 84 -7.33 -0.37 7.94
C ARG A 84 -7.03 -0.62 9.42
N ALA A 85 -6.04 -1.46 9.70
CA ALA A 85 -5.64 -1.77 11.06
C ALA A 85 -5.07 -0.53 11.78
N GLU A 86 -4.19 0.22 11.12
CA GLU A 86 -3.62 1.46 11.65
C GLU A 86 -4.71 2.51 11.93
N ALA A 87 -5.56 2.82 10.95
CA ALA A 87 -6.64 3.78 11.09
C ALA A 87 -7.63 3.38 12.20
N SER A 88 -8.00 2.10 12.28
CA SER A 88 -8.90 1.59 13.31
C SER A 88 -8.30 1.69 14.72
N VAL A 89 -7.02 1.33 14.89
CA VAL A 89 -6.33 1.44 16.19
C VAL A 89 -6.16 2.90 16.58
N ALA A 90 -5.74 3.77 15.65
CA ALA A 90 -5.59 5.20 15.90
C ALA A 90 -6.93 5.84 16.29
N TRP A 91 -8.00 5.56 15.53
CA TRP A 91 -9.35 6.06 15.82
C TRP A 91 -9.89 5.56 17.16
N LYS A 92 -9.64 4.29 17.49
CA LYS A 92 -10.03 3.72 18.80
C LYS A 92 -9.30 4.40 19.95
N ASN A 93 -8.01 4.69 19.80
CA ASN A 93 -7.23 5.39 20.83
C ASN A 93 -7.70 6.83 20.99
N TYR A 94 -7.95 7.53 19.88
CA TYR A 94 -8.51 8.88 19.88
C TYR A 94 -9.91 8.93 20.50
N SER A 95 -10.79 8.01 20.12
CA SER A 95 -12.16 7.94 20.65
C SER A 95 -12.24 7.79 22.17
N ARG A 96 -11.20 7.29 22.83
CA ARG A 96 -11.14 7.21 24.30
C ARG A 96 -11.01 8.57 24.98
N ILE A 97 -10.37 9.53 24.30
CA ILE A 97 -10.14 10.88 24.83
C ILE A 97 -11.13 11.91 24.27
N ARG A 98 -11.83 11.56 23.19
CA ARG A 98 -12.82 12.40 22.51
C ARG A 98 -13.96 12.91 23.43
N PRO A 99 -14.49 12.16 24.42
CA PRO A 99 -15.50 12.70 25.33
C PRO A 99 -15.03 13.91 26.13
N ASN A 100 -13.77 13.92 26.58
CA ASN A 100 -13.16 15.05 27.30
C ASN A 100 -13.13 16.34 26.48
N PHE A 101 -13.27 16.22 25.16
CA PHE A 101 -13.33 17.33 24.22
C PHE A 101 -14.78 17.78 23.96
N GLN A 102 -15.73 16.84 23.93
CA GLN A 102 -17.15 17.12 23.71
C GLN A 102 -17.83 17.74 24.93
N ASP A 103 -17.39 17.37 26.14
CA ASP A 103 -17.93 17.84 27.43
C ASP A 103 -17.48 19.25 27.83
N VAL A 104 -16.73 19.95 26.97
CA VAL A 104 -16.42 21.38 27.19
C VAL A 104 -17.71 22.17 27.01
N GLU A 105 -18.43 22.31 28.13
CA GLU A 105 -19.67 23.06 28.27
C GLU A 105 -19.53 24.43 27.61
N THR A 106 -20.62 24.83 26.96
CA THR A 106 -20.82 26.07 26.19
C THR A 106 -20.53 27.37 26.96
N GLY A 107 -20.07 27.29 28.22
CA GLY A 107 -19.73 28.41 29.09
C GLY A 107 -18.22 28.65 29.30
N THR A 108 -17.38 27.61 29.24
CA THR A 108 -15.92 27.80 29.15
C THR A 108 -15.53 27.70 27.70
N ASN A 109 -15.38 28.85 27.04
CA ASN A 109 -15.12 28.93 25.61
C ASN A 109 -13.78 28.28 25.15
N TYR A 110 -13.08 27.48 25.96
CA TYR A 110 -11.83 26.83 25.57
C TYR A 110 -11.60 25.47 26.23
N ILE A 111 -10.80 24.61 25.59
CA ILE A 111 -10.44 23.29 26.11
C ILE A 111 -9.19 23.42 26.97
N GLY A 112 -9.30 23.15 28.26
CA GLY A 112 -8.20 23.25 29.23
C GLY A 112 -7.39 21.97 29.44
N ALA A 113 -7.65 20.91 28.67
CA ALA A 113 -6.97 19.63 28.79
C ALA A 113 -5.70 19.57 27.91
N ASN A 114 -4.64 18.98 28.46
CA ASN A 114 -3.43 18.66 27.70
C ASN A 114 -3.60 17.32 27.00
N PHE A 115 -3.50 17.31 25.67
CA PHE A 115 -3.58 16.08 24.88
C PHE A 115 -2.21 15.58 24.47
N LEU A 116 -1.91 14.32 24.78
CA LEU A 116 -0.68 13.66 24.39
C LEU A 116 -0.97 12.71 23.23
N PHE A 117 -0.94 13.24 22.00
CA PHE A 117 -0.94 12.43 20.79
C PHE A 117 0.44 12.49 20.15
N SER A 118 0.94 11.35 19.69
CA SER A 118 2.21 11.25 18.99
C SER A 118 1.96 11.25 17.49
N GLU A 119 2.64 12.11 16.75
CA GLU A 119 2.64 12.08 15.28
C GLU A 119 3.17 10.74 14.73
N LYS A 120 3.97 10.02 15.53
CA LYS A 120 4.52 8.70 15.17
C LYS A 120 3.48 7.58 15.17
N SER A 121 2.20 7.88 15.40
CA SER A 121 1.11 6.90 15.38
C SER A 121 0.72 6.42 13.98
N PHE A 122 1.26 7.03 12.91
CA PHE A 122 0.89 6.74 11.50
C PHE A 122 2.04 6.13 10.68
N SER A 123 2.78 5.22 11.29
CA SER A 123 3.99 4.63 10.69
C SER A 123 3.77 3.90 9.36
N ILE A 124 2.62 3.27 9.15
CA ILE A 124 2.32 2.55 7.91
C ILE A 124 2.11 3.57 6.79
N TYR A 125 1.21 4.54 6.99
CA TYR A 125 0.96 5.58 6.00
C TYR A 125 2.23 6.37 5.64
N ASP A 126 3.00 6.80 6.65
CA ASP A 126 4.21 7.62 6.44
C ASP A 126 5.28 6.88 5.63
N ASN A 127 5.37 5.55 5.74
CA ASN A 127 6.35 4.74 5.01
C ASN A 127 5.82 4.17 3.68
N ALA A 128 4.54 4.38 3.36
CA ALA A 128 3.86 3.70 2.25
C ALA A 128 3.27 4.65 1.20
N GLY A 129 3.78 5.87 1.07
CA GLY A 129 3.28 6.86 0.10
C GLY A 129 3.24 6.34 -1.36
N VAL A 130 4.24 5.56 -1.77
CA VAL A 130 4.25 4.92 -3.12
C VAL A 130 3.11 3.91 -3.28
N GLN A 131 2.71 3.25 -2.20
CA GLN A 131 1.73 2.15 -2.22
C GLN A 131 0.31 2.68 -2.30
N VAL A 132 0.06 3.89 -1.77
CA VAL A 132 -1.20 4.61 -2.00
C VAL A 132 -1.43 4.81 -3.49
N GLY A 133 -0.41 5.22 -4.25
CA GLY A 133 -0.51 5.41 -5.71
C GLY A 133 -0.76 4.14 -6.52
N ARG A 134 -0.59 2.95 -5.92
CA ARG A 134 -0.85 1.65 -6.56
C ARG A 134 -2.29 1.17 -6.38
N VAL A 135 -3.09 1.83 -5.54
CA VAL A 135 -4.51 1.48 -5.35
C VAL A 135 -5.28 1.90 -6.61
N SER A 136 -5.97 0.97 -7.28
CA SER A 136 -6.65 1.30 -8.55
C SER A 136 -7.87 2.21 -8.39
N ASP A 137 -8.48 2.24 -7.19
CA ASP A 137 -9.62 3.09 -6.86
C ASP A 137 -9.15 4.49 -6.41
N VAL A 138 -9.31 5.48 -7.30
CA VAL A 138 -8.94 6.88 -7.05
C VAL A 138 -9.70 7.46 -5.84
N GLY A 139 -10.97 7.12 -5.66
CA GLY A 139 -11.74 7.61 -4.52
C GLY A 139 -11.24 7.04 -3.19
N LEU A 140 -10.75 5.79 -3.20
CA LEU A 140 -10.08 5.21 -2.03
C LEU A 140 -8.71 5.86 -1.77
N GLN A 141 -7.94 6.19 -2.81
CA GLN A 141 -6.68 6.94 -2.65
C GLN A 141 -6.92 8.30 -1.97
N GLU A 142 -7.87 9.07 -2.49
CA GLU A 142 -8.24 10.38 -1.95
C GLU A 142 -8.72 10.28 -0.50
N SER A 143 -9.59 9.30 -0.20
CA SER A 143 -10.09 9.05 1.17
C SER A 143 -8.96 8.73 2.15
N ILE A 144 -7.95 7.92 1.74
CA ILE A 144 -6.76 7.67 2.57
C ILE A 144 -6.04 8.99 2.84
N VAL A 145 -5.67 9.75 1.81
CA VAL A 145 -4.90 10.99 1.96
C VAL A 145 -5.65 12.00 2.82
N GLU A 146 -6.95 12.19 2.58
CA GLU A 146 -7.81 13.12 3.32
C GLU A 146 -7.88 12.74 4.80
N THR A 147 -8.16 11.46 5.13
CA THR A 147 -8.24 11.01 6.52
C THR A 147 -6.95 11.29 7.28
N TYR A 148 -5.79 10.95 6.70
CA TYR A 148 -4.51 11.17 7.38
C TYR A 148 -4.12 12.65 7.43
N ALA A 149 -4.49 13.46 6.44
CA ALA A 149 -4.31 14.91 6.46
C ALA A 149 -5.13 15.57 7.59
N LEU A 150 -6.41 15.18 7.74
CA LEU A 150 -7.27 15.63 8.83
C LEU A 150 -6.73 15.20 10.18
N ALA A 151 -6.29 13.94 10.31
CA ALA A 151 -5.73 13.43 11.56
C ALA A 151 -4.46 14.20 11.97
N LYS A 152 -3.54 14.45 11.03
CA LYS A 152 -2.33 15.26 11.29
C LYS A 152 -2.67 16.70 11.65
N SER A 153 -3.62 17.31 10.94
CA SER A 153 -4.09 18.68 11.23
C SER A 153 -4.69 18.79 12.63
N LEU A 154 -5.45 17.77 13.06
CA LEU A 154 -6.00 17.69 14.41
C LEU A 154 -4.89 17.59 15.47
N ILE A 155 -3.88 16.72 15.27
CA ILE A 155 -2.73 16.59 16.19
C ILE A 155 -1.95 17.90 16.31
N VAL A 156 -1.65 18.55 15.18
CA VAL A 156 -0.98 19.86 15.17
C VAL A 156 -1.80 20.89 15.95
N THR A 157 -3.11 20.93 15.73
CA THR A 157 -3.99 21.87 16.45
C THR A 157 -4.00 21.58 17.95
N PHE A 158 -3.97 20.32 18.38
CA PHE A 158 -3.79 19.97 19.79
C PHE A 158 -2.47 20.47 20.36
N HIS A 159 -1.35 20.34 19.63
CA HIS A 159 -0.06 20.87 20.09
C HIS A 159 -0.10 22.39 20.28
N ILE A 160 -0.70 23.13 19.34
CA ILE A 160 -0.82 24.59 19.45
C ILE A 160 -1.76 24.98 20.61
N ASN A 161 -2.84 24.23 20.83
CA ASN A 161 -3.74 24.43 21.98
C ASN A 161 -3.00 24.21 23.30
N ASN A 162 -2.27 23.09 23.44
CA ASN A 162 -1.49 22.77 24.63
C ASN A 162 -0.43 23.84 24.93
N ALA A 163 0.25 24.36 23.90
CA ALA A 163 1.20 25.45 24.07
C ALA A 163 0.54 26.72 24.63
N SER A 164 -0.67 27.04 24.13
CA SER A 164 -1.43 28.21 24.59
C SER A 164 -1.99 28.02 26.01
N ILE A 165 -2.36 26.80 26.39
CA ILE A 165 -2.69 26.45 27.80
C ILE A 165 -1.47 26.64 28.70
N HIS A 166 -0.30 26.16 28.27
CA HIS A 166 0.93 26.29 29.05
C HIS A 166 1.31 27.76 29.26
N GLU A 167 1.19 28.59 28.22
CA GLU A 167 1.39 30.04 28.31
C GLU A 167 0.40 30.70 29.28
N LEU A 168 -0.90 30.38 29.17
CA LEU A 168 -1.93 30.88 30.08
C LEU A 168 -1.64 30.53 31.54
N ASN A 169 -1.27 29.27 31.79
CA ASN A 169 -0.94 28.79 33.14
C ASN A 169 0.33 29.47 33.67
N GLY A 170 1.31 29.71 32.81
CA GLY A 170 2.52 30.47 33.14
C GLY A 170 2.21 31.91 33.56
N LEU A 171 1.34 32.62 32.83
CA LEU A 171 0.93 33.97 33.23
C LEU A 171 0.13 33.98 34.54
N ARG A 172 -0.74 32.99 34.74
CA ARG A 172 -1.55 32.87 35.96
C ARG A 172 -0.74 32.51 37.20
N SER A 173 0.39 31.82 37.05
CA SER A 173 1.25 31.42 38.18
C SER A 173 2.19 32.53 38.67
N LEU A 174 2.38 33.60 37.88
CA LEU A 174 3.22 34.72 38.28
C LEU A 174 2.63 35.45 39.51
N PRO A 175 3.48 35.85 40.48
CA PRO A 175 3.01 36.55 41.67
C PRO A 175 2.32 37.87 41.31
N LEU A 176 1.40 38.29 42.17
CA LEU A 176 0.72 39.58 42.09
C LEU A 176 1.68 40.68 42.55
N VAL A 177 1.67 41.82 41.86
CA VAL A 177 2.45 43.00 42.25
C VAL A 177 1.53 43.89 43.06
N SER A 178 1.86 44.12 44.33
CA SER A 178 1.02 44.91 45.25
C SER A 178 -0.41 44.38 45.39
N GLY A 179 -0.59 43.06 45.32
CA GLY A 179 -1.90 42.41 45.42
C GLY A 179 -2.78 42.51 44.17
N ALA A 180 -2.31 43.14 43.09
CA ALA A 180 -3.02 43.24 41.82
C ALA A 180 -2.24 42.60 40.67
N MET A 181 -2.97 42.19 39.64
CA MET A 181 -2.38 41.74 38.39
C MET A 181 -2.02 42.95 37.53
N PRO A 182 -0.78 43.05 36.99
CA PRO A 182 -0.43 44.10 36.04
C PRO A 182 -1.39 44.13 34.85
N TRP A 183 -1.78 45.31 34.39
CA TRP A 183 -2.78 45.45 33.32
C TRP A 183 -2.30 44.81 32.01
N GLU A 184 -1.00 44.83 31.73
CA GLU A 184 -0.40 44.16 30.58
C GLU A 184 -0.65 42.65 30.63
N ARG A 185 -0.55 42.06 31.83
CA ARG A 185 -0.78 40.63 32.05
C ARG A 185 -2.26 40.28 31.87
N VAL A 186 -3.16 41.13 32.36
CA VAL A 186 -4.60 40.95 32.15
C VAL A 186 -4.93 40.94 30.66
N GLU A 187 -4.33 41.85 29.88
CA GLU A 187 -4.56 41.93 28.44
C GLU A 187 -3.99 40.72 27.68
N GLN A 188 -2.78 40.27 28.04
CA GLN A 188 -2.20 39.03 27.49
C GLN A 188 -3.08 37.81 27.77
N ILE A 189 -3.60 37.68 28.99
CA ILE A 189 -4.53 36.59 29.35
C ILE A 189 -5.79 36.64 28.48
N LYS A 190 -6.37 37.82 28.25
CA LYS A 190 -7.54 37.95 27.36
C LYS A 190 -7.23 37.53 25.93
N GLN A 191 -6.07 37.92 25.40
CA GLN A 191 -5.65 37.53 24.04
C GLN A 191 -5.49 36.01 23.91
N ILE A 192 -4.86 35.36 24.90
CA ILE A 192 -4.68 33.91 24.91
C ILE A 192 -6.03 33.20 25.03
N LEU A 193 -6.94 33.70 25.87
CA LEU A 193 -8.29 33.15 26.00
C LEU A 193 -9.06 33.25 24.67
N ALA A 194 -9.00 34.39 23.98
CA ALA A 194 -9.62 34.56 22.67
C ALA A 194 -9.05 33.57 21.63
N LYS A 195 -7.72 33.38 21.62
CA LYS A 195 -7.04 32.40 20.76
C LYS A 195 -7.50 30.98 21.06
N LEU A 196 -7.52 30.58 22.32
CA LEU A 196 -7.98 29.28 22.78
C LEU A 196 -9.45 29.03 22.40
N THR A 197 -10.28 30.07 22.40
CA THR A 197 -11.67 29.98 21.93
C THR A 197 -11.78 29.72 20.43
N SER A 198 -11.04 30.46 19.62
CA SER A 198 -11.00 30.20 18.18
C SER A 198 -10.49 28.78 17.87
N GLN A 199 -9.48 28.33 18.61
CA GLN A 199 -8.92 26.98 18.46
C GLN A 199 -9.91 25.89 18.84
N ALA A 200 -10.72 26.09 19.89
CA ALA A 200 -11.74 25.14 20.29
C ALA A 200 -12.79 24.91 19.20
N VAL A 201 -13.18 25.97 18.47
CA VAL A 201 -14.10 25.85 17.31
C VAL A 201 -13.45 25.03 16.20
N ASN A 202 -12.21 25.37 15.81
CA ASN A 202 -11.48 24.65 14.76
C ASN A 202 -11.28 23.17 15.10
N LEU A 203 -10.93 22.85 16.35
CA LEU A 203 -10.82 21.46 16.81
C LEU A 203 -12.15 20.71 16.67
N LYS A 204 -13.30 21.36 16.89
CA LYS A 204 -14.63 20.72 16.79
C LYS A 204 -14.97 20.40 15.35
N GLU A 205 -14.63 21.31 14.45
CA GLU A 205 -14.80 21.12 13.00
C GLU A 205 -13.90 19.99 12.49
N LEU A 206 -12.63 19.97 12.90
CA LEU A 206 -11.68 18.91 12.55
C LEU A 206 -12.09 17.54 13.13
N ASP A 207 -12.59 17.47 14.37
CA ASP A 207 -13.10 16.23 14.97
C ASP A 207 -14.26 15.64 14.17
N ALA A 208 -15.24 16.48 13.82
CA ALA A 208 -16.39 16.05 13.04
C ALA A 208 -16.01 15.62 11.62
N ALA A 209 -15.10 16.36 10.97
CA ALA A 209 -14.60 16.01 9.65
C ALA A 209 -13.81 14.68 9.68
N LEU A 210 -12.96 14.50 10.70
CA LEU A 210 -12.16 13.29 10.87
C LEU A 210 -13.04 12.06 11.14
N GLU A 211 -14.07 12.17 12.00
CA GLU A 211 -15.01 11.07 12.26
C GLU A 211 -15.66 10.57 10.97
N LYS A 212 -16.16 11.50 10.15
CA LYS A 212 -16.77 11.19 8.87
C LYS A 212 -15.77 10.53 7.92
N SER A 213 -14.56 11.10 7.80
CA SER A 213 -13.51 10.63 6.90
C SER A 213 -13.02 9.23 7.29
N VAL A 214 -12.75 8.97 8.56
CA VAL A 214 -12.34 7.63 9.06
C VAL A 214 -13.42 6.59 8.79
N THR A 215 -14.69 6.93 9.02
CA THR A 215 -15.81 6.00 8.81
C THR A 215 -15.94 5.63 7.33
N ASP A 216 -15.89 6.63 6.44
CA ASP A 216 -15.91 6.43 4.98
C ASP A 216 -14.70 5.60 4.52
N LEU A 217 -13.50 5.93 5.01
CA LEU A 217 -12.27 5.21 4.68
C LEU A 217 -12.37 3.72 5.04
N LEU A 218 -12.76 3.41 6.28
CA LEU A 218 -12.86 2.02 6.74
C LEU A 218 -13.90 1.25 5.92
N GLN A 219 -15.04 1.86 5.60
CA GLN A 219 -16.07 1.25 4.76
C GLN A 219 -15.56 0.96 3.34
N ARG A 220 -14.84 1.91 2.72
CA ARG A 220 -14.26 1.73 1.37
C ARG A 220 -13.21 0.63 1.35
N ILE A 221 -12.31 0.60 2.34
CA ILE A 221 -11.31 -0.46 2.45
C ILE A 221 -11.99 -1.83 2.60
N ASP A 222 -13.00 -1.94 3.46
CA ASP A 222 -13.73 -3.20 3.64
C ASP A 222 -14.43 -3.64 2.34
N GLY A 223 -15.01 -2.70 1.60
CA GLY A 223 -15.56 -2.94 0.26
C GLY A 223 -14.52 -3.47 -0.73
N TYR A 224 -13.33 -2.85 -0.77
CA TYR A 224 -12.24 -3.26 -1.66
C TYR A 224 -11.67 -4.63 -1.28
N LEU A 225 -11.44 -4.88 0.02
CA LEU A 225 -10.92 -6.15 0.52
C LEU A 225 -11.89 -7.32 0.27
N ALA A 226 -13.20 -7.07 0.32
CA ALA A 226 -14.21 -8.06 -0.05
C ALA A 226 -14.15 -8.46 -1.54
N GLN A 227 -13.62 -7.61 -2.40
CA GLN A 227 -13.36 -7.94 -3.81
C GLN A 227 -12.06 -8.75 -3.95
N CYS A 228 -11.03 -8.42 -3.16
CA CYS A 228 -9.76 -9.17 -3.11
C CYS A 228 -9.97 -10.66 -2.75
N SER A 229 -10.86 -10.95 -1.80
CA SER A 229 -11.11 -12.33 -1.34
C SER A 229 -11.86 -13.18 -2.36
N ARG A 230 -12.80 -12.60 -3.13
CA ARG A 230 -13.59 -13.33 -4.14
C ARG A 230 -12.72 -13.88 -5.28
N THR A 231 -11.72 -13.13 -5.73
CA THR A 231 -10.88 -13.57 -6.85
C THR A 231 -10.03 -14.80 -6.51
N LYS A 232 -9.67 -15.01 -5.23
CA LYS A 232 -8.94 -16.21 -4.81
C LYS A 232 -9.76 -17.51 -4.96
N ILE A 233 -11.10 -17.42 -4.97
CA ILE A 233 -11.98 -18.60 -5.07
C ILE A 233 -12.12 -19.05 -6.54
N CYS A 234 -12.14 -18.12 -7.49
CA CYS A 234 -12.34 -18.44 -8.91
C CYS A 234 -11.12 -19.06 -9.60
N ILE A 235 -9.91 -18.99 -9.01
CA ILE A 235 -8.67 -19.51 -9.61
C ILE A 235 -8.39 -20.96 -9.17
N LYS A 236 -9.03 -21.43 -8.08
CA LYS A 236 -8.87 -22.79 -7.56
C LYS A 236 -9.91 -23.79 -8.08
N ALA A 237 -10.86 -23.34 -8.90
CA ALA A 237 -11.90 -24.17 -9.52
C ALA A 237 -11.60 -24.35 -11.00
#